data_AF-A2RKZ2-F1
#
_entry.id   AF-A2RKZ2-F1
#
_cell.length_a   1.000
_cell.length_b   1.000
_cell.length_c   1.000
_cell.angle_alpha   90.00
_cell.angle_beta   90.00
_cell.angle_gamma   90.00
#
_symmetry.space_group_name_H-M   'P 1'
#
loop_
_entity.id
_entity.type
_entity.pdbx_description
1 polymer ?
#
loop_
_entity_poly.entity_id
_entity_poly.type
_entity_poly.pdbx_seq_one_letter_code
_entity_poly.pdbx_strand_id
1 'polypeptide(L)'
;MKLSFLHNYEVTTLAKAIYSITSWFPNRQFLGIVDKLNRDFIDNEDKILGTIKIDSYTEFLNFYNQVLESYLPENPPEPFPIDKGNVKFYSNEEFHKIFIGNSSEDIYEVSFIIESLIHDHESLKEIWYEILRYENLVISNLEQFKNSFIQEGNFECPPKDYFYFIFNKFDEFRNDKLDEYFKEFKSVNVELYKFFSPVNKLPIFLPMMKECDVILKS
;
A
#
# COMPACT_ATOMS: atom_id res chain seq x y z
N MET A 1 4.31 5.02 -28.08
CA MET A 1 4.06 4.71 -26.65
C MET A 1 2.61 5.06 -26.39
N LYS A 2 1.74 4.09 -26.07
CA LYS A 2 0.34 4.35 -25.74
C LYS A 2 0.33 5.02 -24.36
N LEU A 3 -0.28 6.20 -24.21
CA LEU A 3 -0.42 6.81 -22.89
C LEU A 3 -1.19 5.83 -21.99
N SER A 4 -0.73 5.69 -20.74
CA SER A 4 -1.45 4.89 -19.75
C SER A 4 -2.87 5.43 -19.59
N PHE A 5 -3.87 4.53 -19.50
CA PHE A 5 -5.27 4.93 -19.33
C PHE A 5 -5.50 5.73 -18.04
N LEU A 6 -4.60 5.59 -17.05
CA LEU A 6 -4.56 6.37 -15.82
C LEU A 6 -4.55 7.89 -16.09
N HIS A 7 -3.94 8.33 -17.21
CA HIS A 7 -3.82 9.75 -17.55
C HIS A 7 -5.15 10.43 -17.88
N ASN A 8 -6.22 9.64 -18.09
CA ASN A 8 -7.55 10.17 -18.38
C ASN A 8 -8.27 10.66 -17.10
N TYR A 9 -7.83 10.23 -15.92
CA TYR A 9 -8.51 10.49 -14.66
C TYR A 9 -7.95 11.69 -13.90
N GLU A 10 -8.79 12.28 -13.06
CA GLU A 10 -8.38 13.27 -12.08
C GLU A 10 -7.58 12.57 -10.97
N VAL A 11 -6.43 13.15 -10.61
CA VAL A 11 -5.39 12.51 -9.81
C VAL A 11 -5.85 12.05 -8.43
N THR A 12 -6.70 12.83 -7.76
CA THR A 12 -7.13 12.55 -6.38
C THR A 12 -8.09 11.37 -6.33
N THR A 13 -9.13 11.38 -7.17
CA THR A 13 -10.11 10.29 -7.25
C THR A 13 -9.48 9.02 -7.83
N LEU A 14 -8.51 9.16 -8.72
CA LEU A 14 -7.68 8.04 -9.19
C LEU A 14 -6.89 7.41 -8.04
N ALA A 15 -6.19 8.20 -7.23
CA ALA A 15 -5.41 7.67 -6.11
C ALA A 15 -6.29 6.92 -5.11
N LYS A 16 -7.49 7.45 -4.81
CA LYS A 16 -8.49 6.78 -3.96
C LYS A 16 -8.95 5.44 -4.55
N ALA A 17 -9.18 5.38 -5.86
CA ALA A 17 -9.59 4.17 -6.56
C ALA A 17 -8.46 3.12 -6.57
N ILE A 18 -7.23 3.53 -6.87
CA ILE A 18 -6.06 2.65 -6.81
C ILE A 18 -5.89 2.12 -5.39
N TYR A 19 -5.88 2.99 -4.38
CA TYR A 19 -5.76 2.58 -2.99
C TYR A 19 -6.84 1.56 -2.61
N SER A 20 -8.09 1.79 -3.02
CA SER A 20 -9.20 0.85 -2.79
C SER A 20 -8.91 -0.54 -3.36
N ILE A 21 -8.32 -0.63 -4.55
CA ILE A 21 -7.96 -1.91 -5.18
C ILE A 21 -6.78 -2.57 -4.46
N THR A 22 -5.72 -1.79 -4.21
CA THR A 22 -4.45 -2.29 -3.68
C THR A 22 -4.52 -2.67 -2.21
N SER A 23 -5.35 -1.98 -1.42
CA SER A 23 -5.54 -2.26 0.00
C SER A 23 -6.56 -3.35 0.31
N TRP A 24 -7.32 -3.80 -0.70
CA TRP A 24 -8.32 -4.87 -0.55
C TRP A 24 -7.66 -6.21 -0.25
N PHE A 25 -8.09 -6.87 0.83
CA PHE A 25 -7.42 -8.06 1.37
C PHE A 25 -7.18 -9.17 0.32
N PRO A 26 -8.18 -9.61 -0.46
CA PRO A 26 -7.99 -10.58 -1.55
C PRO A 26 -6.95 -10.20 -2.59
N ASN A 27 -6.75 -8.89 -2.82
CA ASN A 27 -5.85 -8.42 -3.87
C ASN A 27 -4.39 -8.37 -3.41
N ARG A 28 -4.12 -8.41 -2.11
CA ARG A 28 -2.75 -8.32 -1.56
C ARG A 28 -1.87 -9.53 -1.88
N GLN A 29 -2.44 -10.66 -2.29
CA GLN A 29 -1.68 -11.81 -2.79
C GLN A 29 -1.20 -11.63 -4.25
N PHE A 30 -1.74 -10.64 -4.98
CA PHE A 30 -1.39 -10.33 -6.37
C PHE A 30 -0.36 -9.20 -6.43
N LEU A 31 0.82 -9.44 -5.83
CA LEU A 31 1.85 -8.41 -5.65
C LEU A 31 2.26 -7.76 -6.97
N GLY A 32 2.34 -8.51 -8.07
CA GLY A 32 2.69 -8.02 -9.40
C GLY A 32 1.71 -6.95 -9.90
N ILE A 33 0.40 -7.22 -9.87
CA ILE A 33 -0.62 -6.25 -10.30
C ILE A 33 -0.63 -5.04 -9.36
N VAL A 34 -0.63 -5.28 -8.05
CA VAL A 34 -0.71 -4.21 -7.06
C VAL A 34 0.51 -3.29 -7.15
N ASP A 35 1.71 -3.86 -7.23
CA ASP A 35 2.97 -3.12 -7.37
C ASP A 35 3.01 -2.34 -8.69
N LYS A 36 2.64 -2.98 -9.80
CA LYS A 36 2.66 -2.33 -11.12
C LYS A 36 1.68 -1.18 -11.19
N LEU A 37 0.48 -1.32 -10.63
CA LEU A 37 -0.53 -0.27 -10.58
C LEU A 37 -0.05 0.93 -9.75
N ASN A 38 0.53 0.67 -8.56
CA ASN A 38 1.12 1.72 -7.73
C ASN A 38 2.27 2.44 -8.44
N ARG A 39 3.22 1.70 -9.03
CA ARG A 39 4.36 2.29 -9.76
C ARG A 39 3.91 3.12 -10.95
N ASP A 40 2.99 2.61 -11.75
CA ASP A 40 2.51 3.37 -12.91
C ASP A 40 1.82 4.67 -12.49
N PHE A 41 1.13 4.69 -11.35
CA PHE A 41 0.59 5.91 -10.78
C PHE A 41 1.70 6.86 -10.32
N ILE A 42 2.68 6.37 -9.54
CA ILE A 42 3.80 7.18 -9.01
C ILE A 42 4.64 7.77 -10.13
N ASP A 43 5.06 6.95 -11.09
CA ASP A 43 6.00 7.31 -12.16
C ASP A 43 5.38 8.25 -13.21
N ASN A 44 4.06 8.40 -13.19
CA ASN A 44 3.33 9.25 -14.12
C ASN A 44 2.48 10.31 -13.43
N GLU A 45 2.55 10.47 -12.10
CA GLU A 45 1.68 11.40 -11.36
C GLU A 45 1.74 12.83 -11.94
N ASP A 46 2.93 13.28 -12.34
CA ASP A 46 3.18 14.58 -12.96
C ASP A 46 2.55 14.75 -14.36
N LYS A 47 2.24 13.64 -15.03
CA LYS A 47 1.63 13.60 -16.38
C LYS A 47 0.14 13.31 -16.34
N ILE A 48 -0.43 13.01 -15.17
CA ILE A 48 -1.87 12.77 -15.00
C ILE A 48 -2.56 14.14 -14.94
N LEU A 49 -3.02 14.58 -16.12
CA LEU A 49 -3.76 15.83 -16.32
C LEU A 49 -5.22 15.59 -16.70
N GLY A 50 -5.71 14.37 -16.45
CA GLY A 50 -7.05 13.93 -16.78
C GLY A 50 -8.12 14.63 -15.95
N THR A 51 -9.35 14.59 -16.45
CA THR A 51 -10.51 15.24 -15.81
C THR A 51 -11.63 14.28 -15.47
N ILE A 52 -11.51 12.99 -15.83
CA ILE A 52 -12.52 11.98 -15.51
C ILE A 52 -12.43 11.67 -14.02
N LYS A 53 -13.54 11.84 -13.29
CA LYS A 53 -13.60 11.53 -11.86
C LYS A 53 -14.15 10.13 -11.63
N ILE A 54 -13.78 9.57 -10.49
CA ILE A 54 -14.31 8.30 -9.98
C ILE A 54 -15.04 8.62 -8.67
N ASP A 55 -16.20 9.26 -8.74
CA ASP A 55 -16.94 9.72 -7.56
C ASP A 55 -18.04 8.73 -7.14
N SER A 56 -18.35 7.75 -7.99
CA SER A 56 -19.36 6.73 -7.76
C SER A 56 -18.80 5.31 -7.91
N TYR A 57 -19.46 4.36 -7.26
CA TYR A 57 -19.09 2.95 -7.40
C TYR A 57 -19.23 2.41 -8.83
N THR A 58 -20.15 2.94 -9.64
CA THR A 58 -20.28 2.55 -11.05
C THR A 58 -19.08 2.99 -11.88
N GLU A 59 -18.57 4.20 -11.65
CA GLU A 59 -17.33 4.67 -12.28
C GLU A 59 -16.14 3.85 -11.81
N PHE A 60 -16.12 3.49 -10.52
CA PHE A 60 -15.09 2.61 -9.96
C PHE A 60 -15.07 1.24 -10.62
N LEU A 61 -16.24 0.63 -10.87
CA LEU A 61 -16.34 -0.63 -11.62
C LEU A 61 -15.76 -0.51 -13.04
N ASN A 62 -16.05 0.59 -13.74
CA ASN A 62 -15.51 0.83 -15.08
C ASN A 62 -13.99 1.02 -15.06
N PHE A 63 -13.47 1.69 -14.03
CA PHE A 63 -12.03 1.84 -13.81
C PHE A 63 -11.38 0.48 -13.50
N TYR A 64 -11.97 -0.31 -12.60
CA TYR A 64 -11.49 -1.65 -12.24
C TYR A 64 -11.42 -2.58 -13.46
N ASN A 65 -12.41 -2.55 -14.35
CA ASN A 65 -12.36 -3.34 -15.58
C ASN A 65 -11.19 -2.94 -16.49
N GLN A 66 -10.87 -1.65 -16.59
CA GLN A 66 -9.68 -1.20 -17.34
C GLN A 66 -8.38 -1.65 -16.67
N VAL A 67 -8.33 -1.69 -15.32
CA VAL A 67 -7.20 -2.27 -14.57
C VAL A 67 -7.04 -3.74 -14.93
N LEU A 68 -8.12 -4.53 -14.89
CA LEU A 68 -8.07 -5.95 -15.27
C LEU A 68 -7.56 -6.15 -16.70
N GLU A 69 -8.11 -5.41 -17.67
CA GLU A 69 -7.70 -5.51 -19.07
C GLU A 69 -6.24 -5.12 -19.30
N SER A 70 -5.72 -4.16 -18.53
CA SER A 70 -4.38 -3.61 -18.72
C SER A 70 -3.29 -4.38 -17.97
N TYR A 71 -3.58 -4.92 -16.78
CA TYR A 71 -2.56 -5.45 -15.87
C TYR A 71 -2.62 -6.97 -15.66
N LEU A 72 -3.82 -7.58 -15.66
CA LEU A 72 -3.97 -9.01 -15.38
C LEU A 72 -3.26 -9.91 -16.41
N PRO A 73 -3.30 -9.63 -17.73
CA PRO A 73 -2.60 -10.48 -18.72
C PRO A 73 -1.09 -10.54 -18.52
N GLU A 74 -0.48 -9.50 -17.95
CA GLU A 74 0.97 -9.39 -17.76
C GLU A 74 1.43 -9.87 -16.38
N ASN A 75 0.51 -10.07 -15.43
CA ASN A 75 0.82 -10.37 -14.03
C ASN A 75 -0.10 -11.49 -13.51
N PRO A 76 0.23 -12.77 -13.75
CA PRO A 76 -0.55 -13.89 -13.23
C PRO A 76 -0.54 -13.94 -11.69
N PRO A 77 -1.50 -14.64 -11.06
CA PRO A 77 -1.53 -14.83 -9.61
C PRO A 77 -0.22 -15.42 -9.11
N GLU A 78 0.36 -14.82 -8.08
CA GLU A 78 1.52 -15.36 -7.40
C GLU A 78 1.08 -16.41 -6.36
N PRO A 79 1.87 -17.48 -6.12
CA PRO A 79 1.53 -18.55 -5.20
C PRO A 79 1.76 -18.15 -3.73
N PHE A 80 1.45 -16.91 -3.36
CA PHE A 80 1.57 -16.44 -1.99
C PHE A 80 0.29 -16.71 -1.21
N PRO A 81 0.37 -17.14 0.06
CA PRO A 81 -0.81 -17.20 0.89
C PRO A 81 -1.40 -15.80 1.05
N ILE A 82 -2.73 -15.70 1.09
CA ILE A 82 -3.39 -14.46 1.52
C ILE A 82 -2.90 -14.15 2.93
N ASP A 83 -2.36 -12.93 3.08
CA ASP A 83 -1.98 -12.26 4.32
C ASP A 83 -2.69 -12.87 5.54
N LYS A 84 -1.95 -13.70 6.28
CA LYS A 84 -2.53 -14.52 7.37
C LYS A 84 -2.86 -13.67 8.60
N GLY A 85 -2.37 -12.44 8.68
CA GLY A 85 -2.71 -11.51 9.76
C GLY A 85 -1.61 -10.52 10.08
N ASN A 86 -1.80 -9.83 11.21
CA ASN A 86 -0.96 -8.74 11.66
C ASN A 86 -0.25 -9.19 12.96
N VAL A 87 1.00 -8.77 13.20
CA VAL A 87 1.64 -8.96 14.50
C VAL A 87 1.29 -7.79 15.41
N LYS A 88 1.12 -8.07 16.71
CA LYS A 88 1.12 -7.04 17.76
C LYS A 88 2.56 -6.87 18.26
N PHE A 89 3.16 -5.72 17.99
CA PHE A 89 4.48 -5.36 18.46
C PHE A 89 4.37 -4.37 19.62
N TYR A 90 5.07 -4.62 20.73
CA TYR A 90 5.06 -3.72 21.89
C TYR A 90 6.28 -2.80 21.81
N SER A 91 6.03 -1.50 21.68
CA SER A 91 7.07 -0.48 21.64
C SER A 91 6.51 0.86 22.11
N ASN A 92 7.37 1.68 22.72
CA ASN A 92 6.98 2.98 23.29
C ASN A 92 5.74 2.87 24.20
N GLU A 93 5.76 1.90 25.12
CA GLU A 93 4.69 1.64 26.10
C GLU A 93 3.31 1.27 25.53
N GLU A 94 3.23 0.96 24.23
CA GLU A 94 1.96 0.68 23.53
C GLU A 94 2.09 -0.54 22.61
N PHE A 95 0.94 -1.18 22.30
CA PHE A 95 0.88 -2.24 21.30
C PHE A 95 0.49 -1.66 19.94
N HIS A 96 1.33 -1.92 18.93
CA HIS A 96 1.13 -1.52 17.55
C HIS A 96 0.79 -2.75 16.71
N LYS A 97 -0.19 -2.65 15.82
CA LYS A 97 -0.38 -3.63 14.76
C LYS A 97 0.55 -3.28 13.61
N ILE A 98 1.31 -4.27 13.15
CA ILE A 98 2.20 -4.16 11.98
C ILE A 98 1.85 -5.26 10.97
N PHE A 99 2.01 -4.95 9.69
CA PHE A 99 1.71 -5.89 8.60
C PHE A 99 2.70 -7.06 8.63
N ILE A 100 2.24 -8.28 8.35
CA ILE A 100 3.14 -9.44 8.16
C ILE A 100 3.18 -9.77 6.68
N GLY A 101 4.27 -9.45 5.99
CA GLY A 101 4.59 -9.91 4.64
C GLY A 101 4.13 -11.36 4.39
N ASN A 102 3.74 -11.68 3.15
CA ASN A 102 3.09 -12.95 2.80
C ASN A 102 4.04 -14.19 2.90
N SER A 103 4.55 -14.48 4.10
CA SER A 103 5.26 -15.69 4.55
C SER A 103 6.77 -15.82 4.32
N SER A 104 7.51 -14.74 4.06
CA SER A 104 8.98 -14.82 3.92
C SER A 104 9.81 -13.94 4.86
N GLU A 105 9.21 -13.04 5.64
CA GLU A 105 9.97 -12.10 6.47
C GLU A 105 9.76 -12.31 7.98
N ASP A 106 10.87 -12.36 8.72
CA ASP A 106 10.95 -12.32 10.18
C ASP A 106 10.64 -10.89 10.70
N ILE A 107 9.45 -10.36 10.38
CA ILE A 107 9.07 -8.95 10.62
C ILE A 107 9.12 -8.58 12.10
N TYR A 108 8.80 -9.53 12.97
CA TYR A 108 8.89 -9.32 14.40
C TYR A 108 10.35 -9.16 14.86
N GLU A 109 11.24 -10.02 14.36
CA GLU A 109 12.68 -9.98 14.61
C GLU A 109 13.30 -8.71 14.03
N VAL A 110 12.92 -8.32 12.81
CA VAL A 110 13.34 -7.06 12.19
C VAL A 110 12.90 -5.87 13.04
N SER A 111 11.64 -5.85 13.49
CA SER A 111 11.13 -4.79 14.36
C SER A 111 11.89 -4.72 15.69
N PHE A 112 12.21 -5.88 16.28
CA PHE A 112 13.04 -5.97 17.49
C PHE A 112 14.47 -5.45 17.27
N ILE A 113 15.08 -5.81 16.13
CA ILE A 113 16.41 -5.32 15.75
C ILE A 113 16.38 -3.81 15.54
N ILE A 114 15.38 -3.28 14.82
CA ILE A 114 15.22 -1.83 14.62
C ILE A 114 15.11 -1.10 15.96
N GLU A 115 14.22 -1.55 16.85
CA GLU A 115 14.04 -0.96 18.19
C GLU A 115 15.36 -0.93 18.97
N SER A 116 16.16 -2.01 18.86
CA SER A 116 17.48 -2.11 19.51
C SER A 116 18.50 -1.14 18.89
N LEU A 117 18.52 -1.01 17.56
CA LEU A 117 19.47 -0.16 16.83
C LEU A 117 19.20 1.33 17.04
N ILE A 118 17.94 1.73 17.16
CA ILE A 118 17.57 3.13 17.32
C ILE A 118 17.56 3.59 18.78
N HIS A 119 17.85 2.69 19.74
CA HIS A 119 17.71 2.97 21.18
C HIS A 119 18.48 4.21 21.66
N ASP A 120 19.60 4.56 21.02
CA ASP A 120 20.39 5.73 21.38
C ASP A 120 20.22 6.92 20.39
N HIS A 121 19.28 6.81 19.46
CA HIS A 121 19.07 7.77 18.38
C HIS A 121 17.65 8.36 18.41
N GLU A 122 17.44 9.41 19.19
CA GLU A 122 16.12 10.04 19.41
C GLU A 122 15.38 10.40 18.12
N SER A 123 16.07 10.96 17.12
CA SER A 123 15.44 11.28 15.83
C SER A 123 14.97 10.04 15.07
N LEU A 124 15.66 8.91 15.21
CA LEU A 124 15.27 7.65 14.57
C LEU A 124 14.15 6.96 15.34
N LYS A 125 14.14 7.03 16.68
CA LYS A 125 13.00 6.60 17.51
C LYS A 125 11.73 7.31 17.13
N GLU A 126 11.81 8.64 17.02
CA GLU A 126 10.66 9.46 16.72
C GLU A 126 10.00 9.06 15.40
N ILE A 127 10.81 8.75 14.38
CA ILE A 127 10.33 8.32 13.06
C ILE A 127 9.83 6.88 13.11
N TRP A 128 10.54 5.97 13.78
CA TRP A 128 10.10 4.59 13.95
C TRP A 128 8.73 4.51 14.64
N TYR A 129 8.53 5.26 15.72
CA TYR A 129 7.23 5.31 16.41
C TYR A 129 6.14 5.92 15.53
N GLU A 130 6.49 6.86 14.64
CA GLU A 130 5.55 7.40 13.67
C GLU A 130 5.14 6.34 12.63
N ILE A 131 6.08 5.52 12.14
CA ILE A 131 5.81 4.39 11.24
C ILE A 131 4.87 3.40 11.93
N LEU A 132 5.17 2.99 13.17
CA LEU A 132 4.33 2.06 13.93
C LEU A 132 2.90 2.58 14.13
N ARG A 133 2.75 3.85 14.47
CA ARG A 133 1.41 4.48 14.61
C ARG A 133 0.66 4.52 13.29
N TYR A 134 1.36 4.85 12.20
CA TYR A 134 0.78 4.91 10.86
C TYR A 134 0.28 3.53 10.42
N GLU A 135 1.11 2.49 10.54
CA GLU A 135 0.70 1.12 10.20
C GLU A 135 -0.48 0.66 11.07
N ASN A 136 -0.42 0.90 12.38
CA ASN A 136 -1.49 0.54 13.29
C ASN A 136 -2.82 1.23 12.94
N LEU A 137 -2.77 2.50 12.51
CA LEU A 137 -3.93 3.26 12.03
C LEU A 137 -4.51 2.62 10.77
N VAL A 138 -3.69 2.36 9.75
CA VAL A 138 -4.12 1.77 8.48
C VAL A 138 -4.72 0.39 8.74
N ILE A 139 -4.01 -0.49 9.43
CA ILE A 139 -4.46 -1.86 9.74
C ILE A 139 -5.77 -1.85 10.50
N SER A 140 -5.87 -1.04 11.56
CA SER A 140 -7.08 -1.00 12.39
C SER A 140 -8.31 -0.53 11.62
N ASN A 141 -8.13 0.35 10.63
CA ASN A 141 -9.22 0.75 9.74
C ASN A 141 -9.58 -0.36 8.73
N LEU A 142 -8.62 -1.10 8.21
CA LEU A 142 -8.87 -2.12 7.19
C LEU A 142 -9.40 -3.44 7.77
N GLU A 143 -8.95 -3.85 8.95
CA GLU A 143 -9.30 -5.14 9.61
C GLU A 143 -10.81 -5.40 9.72
N GLN A 144 -11.63 -4.36 9.83
CA GLN A 144 -13.09 -4.51 9.89
C GLN A 144 -13.69 -5.19 8.65
N PHE A 145 -12.97 -5.19 7.52
CA PHE A 145 -13.37 -5.84 6.27
C PHE A 145 -12.69 -7.18 6.01
N LYS A 146 -11.87 -7.69 6.96
CA LYS A 146 -11.12 -8.95 6.78
C LYS A 146 -12.02 -10.15 6.47
N ASN A 147 -13.26 -10.17 6.95
CA ASN A 147 -14.19 -11.28 6.75
C ASN A 147 -15.20 -11.04 5.61
N SER A 148 -15.00 -10.01 4.78
CA SER A 148 -15.97 -9.57 3.77
C SER A 148 -15.77 -10.18 2.38
N PHE A 149 -14.79 -11.07 2.19
CA PHE A 149 -14.47 -11.66 0.89
C PHE A 149 -14.89 -13.14 0.79
N ILE A 150 -15.12 -13.59 -0.44
CA ILE A 150 -15.83 -14.85 -0.70
C ILE A 150 -14.87 -15.93 -1.21
N GLN A 151 -13.78 -15.58 -1.90
CA GLN A 151 -12.95 -16.57 -2.61
C GLN A 151 -11.45 -16.28 -2.51
N GLU A 152 -10.71 -17.23 -1.96
CA GLU A 152 -9.25 -17.23 -2.09
C GLU A 152 -8.85 -17.47 -3.56
N GLY A 153 -7.75 -16.86 -4.00
CA GLY A 153 -7.16 -17.09 -5.33
C GLY A 153 -7.69 -16.24 -6.50
N ASN A 154 -8.59 -15.27 -6.29
CA ASN A 154 -9.06 -14.35 -7.34
C ASN A 154 -8.68 -12.89 -7.04
N PHE A 155 -8.35 -12.13 -8.08
CA PHE A 155 -8.23 -10.68 -8.00
C PHE A 155 -9.64 -10.09 -8.05
N GLU A 156 -10.09 -9.53 -6.94
CA GLU A 156 -11.48 -9.16 -6.70
C GLU A 156 -11.68 -7.64 -6.78
N CYS A 157 -12.82 -7.23 -7.35
CA CYS A 157 -13.26 -5.85 -7.23
C CYS A 157 -13.68 -5.59 -5.77
N PRO A 158 -13.12 -4.58 -5.10
CA PRO A 158 -13.55 -4.23 -3.75
C PRO A 158 -15.05 -3.92 -3.73
N PRO A 159 -15.80 -4.35 -2.70
CA PRO A 159 -17.24 -4.12 -2.62
C PRO A 159 -17.56 -2.63 -2.42
N LYS A 160 -18.80 -2.26 -2.75
CA LYS A 160 -19.30 -0.88 -2.67
C LYS A 160 -19.04 -0.21 -1.32
N ASP A 161 -19.28 -0.91 -0.22
CA ASP A 161 -19.11 -0.36 1.11
C ASP A 161 -17.63 -0.10 1.44
N TYR A 162 -16.73 -0.96 0.96
CA TYR A 162 -15.29 -0.77 1.10
C TYR A 162 -14.80 0.43 0.27
N PHE A 163 -15.27 0.54 -0.98
CA PHE A 163 -14.98 1.69 -1.85
C PHE A 163 -15.34 3.01 -1.15
N TYR A 164 -16.59 3.15 -0.67
CA TYR A 164 -16.99 4.40 0.00
C TYR A 164 -16.25 4.61 1.32
N PHE A 165 -15.94 3.54 2.05
CA PHE A 165 -15.13 3.64 3.26
C PHE A 165 -13.75 4.24 2.95
N ILE A 166 -13.01 3.71 1.97
CA ILE A 166 -11.70 4.22 1.57
C ILE A 166 -11.83 5.66 1.09
N PHE A 167 -12.81 5.97 0.23
CA PHE A 167 -12.97 7.32 -0.30
C PHE A 167 -13.20 8.39 0.77
N ASN A 168 -13.90 8.03 1.84
CA ASN A 168 -14.16 8.90 2.99
C ASN A 168 -12.96 8.98 3.95
N LYS A 169 -12.20 7.89 4.11
CA LYS A 169 -11.07 7.80 5.03
C LYS A 169 -9.73 8.18 4.42
N PHE A 170 -9.65 8.33 3.10
CA PHE A 170 -8.38 8.44 2.38
C PHE A 170 -7.47 9.55 2.91
N ASP A 171 -8.02 10.73 3.20
CA ASP A 171 -7.23 11.85 3.70
C ASP A 171 -6.72 11.63 5.14
N GLU A 172 -7.36 10.76 5.93
CA GLU A 172 -6.87 10.32 7.25
C GLU A 172 -5.64 9.40 7.14
N PHE A 173 -5.38 8.82 5.96
CA PHE A 173 -4.17 8.03 5.70
C PHE A 173 -2.98 8.88 5.23
N ARG A 174 -3.08 10.22 5.26
CA ARG A 174 -1.92 11.09 5.06
C ARG A 174 -1.09 11.16 6.35
N ASN A 175 0.23 11.32 6.21
CA ASN A 175 1.11 11.60 7.33
C ASN A 175 2.25 12.54 6.89
N ASP A 176 2.13 13.83 7.20
CA ASP A 176 3.09 14.86 6.77
C ASP A 176 4.50 14.62 7.31
N LYS A 177 4.62 14.02 8.49
CA LYS A 177 5.92 13.76 9.13
C LYS A 177 6.66 12.64 8.41
N LEU A 178 5.97 11.55 8.09
CA LEU A 178 6.54 10.45 7.29
C LEU A 178 6.80 10.90 5.86
N ASP A 179 5.91 11.68 5.25
CA ASP A 179 6.13 12.25 3.91
C ASP A 179 7.40 13.09 3.85
N GLU A 180 7.58 14.02 4.78
CA GLU A 180 8.77 14.88 4.82
C GLU A 180 10.04 14.07 5.08
N TYR A 181 10.00 13.10 6.00
CA TYR A 181 11.15 12.24 6.29
C TYR A 181 11.57 11.39 5.08
N PHE A 182 10.59 10.77 4.40
CA PHE A 182 10.85 9.88 3.26
C PHE A 182 10.99 10.60 1.92
N LYS A 183 10.86 11.94 1.89
CA LYS A 183 10.94 12.74 0.66
C LYS A 183 12.26 12.55 -0.10
N GLU A 184 13.38 12.50 0.63
CA GLU A 184 14.72 12.29 0.05
C GLU A 184 15.21 10.84 0.21
N PHE A 185 14.37 9.95 0.72
CA PHE A 185 14.75 8.55 0.93
C PHE A 185 14.98 7.87 -0.42
N LYS A 186 16.19 7.32 -0.59
CA LYS A 186 16.58 6.53 -1.74
C LYS A 186 16.91 5.13 -1.26
N SER A 187 16.02 4.19 -1.59
CA SER A 187 16.28 2.78 -1.38
C SER A 187 17.20 2.26 -2.47
N VAL A 188 18.15 1.39 -2.11
CA VAL A 188 18.87 0.55 -3.09
C VAL A 188 18.00 -0.63 -3.55
N ASN A 189 17.01 -1.02 -2.74
CA ASN A 189 15.98 -1.96 -3.14
C ASN A 189 14.95 -1.23 -4.01
N VAL A 190 14.96 -1.53 -5.31
CA VAL A 190 14.04 -0.99 -6.32
C VAL A 190 12.59 -1.37 -6.08
N GLU A 191 12.35 -2.39 -5.26
CA GLU A 191 11.02 -2.84 -4.88
C GLU A 191 10.35 -1.90 -3.87
N LEU A 192 11.13 -1.10 -3.13
CA LEU A 192 10.61 -0.12 -2.19
C LEU A 192 10.27 1.20 -2.89
N TYR A 193 9.08 1.70 -2.63
CA TYR A 193 8.64 3.05 -2.99
C TYR A 193 8.01 3.73 -1.78
N LYS A 194 7.87 5.05 -1.88
CA LYS A 194 7.42 5.91 -0.78
C LYS A 194 5.96 5.59 -0.40
N PHE A 195 5.62 5.83 0.86
CA PHE A 195 4.25 5.78 1.39
C PHE A 195 3.31 6.79 0.73
N PHE A 196 3.86 7.85 0.11
CA PHE A 196 3.10 8.95 -0.47
C PHE A 196 3.58 9.28 -1.89
N SER A 197 2.65 9.74 -2.71
CA SER A 197 2.94 10.15 -4.08
C SER A 197 3.82 11.41 -4.13
N PRO A 198 4.78 11.49 -5.07
CA PRO A 198 5.80 12.54 -5.07
C PRO A 198 5.28 13.96 -5.32
N VAL A 199 4.14 14.13 -6.01
CA VAL A 199 3.62 15.43 -6.40
C VAL A 199 2.53 15.92 -5.44
N ASN A 200 1.48 15.13 -5.22
CA ASN A 200 0.32 15.54 -4.42
C ASN A 200 0.30 14.97 -2.99
N LYS A 201 1.35 14.22 -2.60
CA LYS A 201 1.48 13.60 -1.27
C LYS A 201 0.28 12.71 -0.93
N LEU A 202 -0.20 11.96 -1.92
CA LEU A 202 -1.38 11.10 -1.81
C LEU A 202 -0.97 9.76 -1.20
N PRO A 203 -1.73 9.20 -0.24
CA PRO A 203 -1.45 7.90 0.34
C PRO A 203 -1.35 6.80 -0.71
N ILE A 204 -0.34 5.95 -0.56
CA ILE A 204 -0.12 4.78 -1.38
C ILE A 204 -0.14 3.57 -0.45
N PHE A 205 -1.04 2.63 -0.75
CA PHE A 205 -1.05 1.38 -0.01
C PHE A 205 0.11 0.53 -0.50
N LEU A 206 1.09 0.31 0.35
CA LEU A 206 2.16 -0.63 0.08
C LEU A 206 1.59 -2.04 0.30
N PRO A 207 1.40 -2.87 -0.75
CA PRO A 207 1.42 -4.31 -0.50
C PRO A 207 2.74 -4.59 0.19
N MET A 208 2.66 -5.33 1.28
CA MET A 208 3.71 -5.57 2.25
C MET A 208 5.10 -5.77 1.62
N MET A 209 6.14 -5.39 2.38
CA MET A 209 7.55 -5.52 2.02
C MET A 209 7.78 -6.77 1.16
N LYS A 210 8.08 -6.54 -0.13
CA LYS A 210 8.66 -7.57 -0.97
C LYS A 210 10.03 -7.87 -0.41
N GLU A 211 10.40 -9.16 -0.38
CA GLU A 211 11.66 -9.66 0.16
C GLU A 211 12.80 -8.67 -0.11
N CYS A 212 13.29 -8.01 0.93
CA CYS A 212 14.67 -7.55 0.89
C CYS A 212 15.52 -8.82 1.00
N ASP A 213 15.92 -9.41 -0.13
CA ASP A 213 17.06 -10.33 -0.16
C ASP A 213 18.27 -9.57 0.39
N VAL A 214 18.46 -9.61 1.71
CA VAL A 214 19.71 -9.24 2.32
C VAL A 214 20.66 -10.36 1.93
N ILE A 215 21.30 -10.21 0.78
CA ILE A 215 22.48 -11.01 0.43
C ILE A 215 23.55 -10.62 1.46
N LEU A 216 23.52 -11.27 2.62
CA LEU A 216 24.66 -11.37 3.51
C LEU A 216 25.69 -12.18 2.74
N LYS A 217 26.54 -11.48 1.98
CA LYS A 217 27.78 -12.08 1.48
C LYS A 217 28.59 -12.47 2.71
N SER A 218 28.64 -13.77 2.97
CA SER A 218 29.60 -14.42 3.86
C SER A 218 31.01 -14.36 3.29
#